data_AF-C6C0V4-F1
#
_entry.id   AF-C6C0V4-F1
#
_cell.length_a   1.000
_cell.length_b   1.000
_cell.length_c   1.000
_cell.angle_alpha   90.00
_cell.angle_beta   90.00
_cell.angle_gamma   90.00
#
_symmetry.space_group_name_H-M   'P 1'
#
loop_
_entity.id
_entity.type
_entity.pdbx_description
1 polymer ?
#
loop_
_entity_poly.entity_id
_entity_poly.type
_entity_poly.pdbx_seq_one_letter_code
_entity_poly.pdbx_strand_id
1 'polypeptide(L)'
;MLYFLGNCQMDFLGRAVEKSGYPCTYRVLASPFTYNSSPGIIPEELAAMDAKFGLEKYYHDRKLVHQFQMIAPDDPQPQLIVMNLFHENSPLFVHGESKYIFFVNPEAWNEHPEFEAWMKGSCGMVQARPGSYLNRYREMLGNLRDRFPKVPIIVVSRLSHYPAFGPDPYSYLDGWTDLWRTARPVLKSWESEIDNLNIIELDRIFAGIWAGSEKKIEAHCPFLKFKITEENNSITGLHASRDVEHIGSMWPVLAGKVEQFLKEGRIEYSEEEVVPDEWLRPWQPEKFPEDKLIEMLSSGANYQCARAVGSFFLDLGKDYTELLSRTAEFTPVCHNTLHMIKTYSRIWPNPVLAHWCQVHRNAAVSFTANGPLYTKDYIKRIDEIERFVLGHQ
;
A
#
# COMPACT_ATOMS: atom_id res chain seq x y z
N MET A 1 5.96 -14.04 20.56
CA MET A 1 5.76 -12.78 19.81
C MET A 1 5.33 -13.13 18.39
N LEU A 2 4.32 -12.47 17.85
CA LEU A 2 3.92 -12.61 16.44
C LEU A 2 4.54 -11.49 15.60
N TYR A 3 5.16 -11.83 14.48
CA TYR A 3 5.78 -10.85 13.60
C TYR A 3 4.95 -10.63 12.34
N PHE A 4 4.62 -9.38 12.06
CA PHE A 4 3.90 -8.95 10.86
C PHE A 4 4.88 -8.16 9.98
N LEU A 5 5.36 -8.78 8.90
CA LEU A 5 6.46 -8.27 8.08
C LEU A 5 5.99 -7.99 6.65
N GLY A 6 6.10 -6.75 6.18
CA GLY A 6 5.71 -6.42 4.81
C GLY A 6 5.54 -4.94 4.56
N ASN A 7 4.39 -4.53 4.04
CA ASN A 7 4.03 -3.10 3.90
C ASN A 7 2.98 -2.68 4.95
N CYS A 8 2.34 -1.53 4.78
CA CYS A 8 1.33 -1.01 5.72
C CYS A 8 0.14 -1.96 5.96
N GLN A 9 -0.17 -2.89 5.05
CA GLN A 9 -1.24 -3.88 5.26
C GLN A 9 -0.94 -4.79 6.46
N MET A 10 0.34 -5.09 6.70
CA MET A 10 0.76 -5.90 7.84
C MET A 10 0.66 -5.15 9.18
N ASP A 11 0.72 -3.82 9.19
CA ASP A 11 0.41 -3.01 10.38
C ASP A 11 -1.08 -3.12 10.72
N PHE A 12 -1.97 -2.93 9.73
CA PHE A 12 -3.41 -3.05 9.94
C PHE A 12 -3.81 -4.44 10.42
N LEU A 13 -3.23 -5.48 9.83
CA LEU A 13 -3.47 -6.86 10.25
C LEU A 13 -2.90 -7.13 11.64
N GLY A 14 -1.67 -6.70 11.93
CA GLY A 14 -1.04 -6.86 13.24
C GLY A 14 -1.85 -6.22 14.35
N ARG A 15 -2.32 -4.98 14.16
CA ARG A 15 -3.20 -4.29 15.12
C ARG A 15 -4.56 -4.99 15.29
N ALA A 16 -5.10 -5.59 14.23
CA ALA A 16 -6.35 -6.35 14.32
C ALA A 16 -6.17 -7.65 15.13
N VAL A 17 -5.05 -8.34 14.96
CA VAL A 17 -4.68 -9.54 15.75
C VAL A 17 -4.36 -9.17 17.19
N GLU A 18 -3.69 -8.04 17.43
CA GLU A 18 -3.36 -7.56 18.78
C GLU A 18 -4.61 -7.27 19.62
N LYS A 19 -5.68 -6.75 19.01
CA LYS A 19 -6.99 -6.60 19.67
C LYS A 19 -7.58 -7.91 20.16
N SER A 20 -7.15 -9.04 19.61
CA SER A 20 -7.56 -10.38 20.02
C SER A 20 -6.66 -10.96 21.13
N GLY A 21 -5.75 -10.16 21.69
CA GLY A 21 -4.93 -10.51 22.86
C GLY A 21 -3.55 -11.09 22.55
N TYR A 22 -3.12 -11.08 21.29
CA TYR A 22 -1.81 -11.59 20.90
C TYR A 22 -0.77 -10.47 20.78
N PRO A 23 0.39 -10.57 21.45
CA PRO A 23 1.45 -9.56 21.30
C PRO A 23 2.05 -9.61 19.89
N CYS A 24 2.02 -8.47 19.21
CA CYS A 24 2.42 -8.34 17.82
C CYS A 24 3.59 -7.35 17.65
N THR A 25 4.44 -7.61 16.67
CA THR A 25 5.48 -6.67 16.21
C THR A 25 5.35 -6.49 14.71
N TYR A 26 5.23 -5.23 14.28
CA TYR A 26 5.15 -4.87 12.87
C TYR A 26 6.50 -4.35 12.35
N ARG A 27 6.89 -4.76 11.14
CA ARG A 27 8.05 -4.21 10.42
C ARG A 27 7.77 -4.02 8.94
N VAL A 28 8.21 -2.87 8.43
CA VAL A 28 8.18 -2.57 7.02
C VAL A 28 9.40 -3.19 6.34
N LEU A 29 9.19 -3.86 5.21
CA LEU A 29 10.25 -4.45 4.38
C LEU A 29 10.48 -3.60 3.12
N ALA A 30 11.72 -3.58 2.65
CA ALA A 30 12.11 -2.78 1.48
C ALA A 30 11.90 -3.52 0.15
N SER A 31 12.51 -4.69 0.01
CA SER A 31 12.43 -5.54 -1.17
C SER A 31 12.93 -6.94 -0.80
N PRO A 32 12.46 -8.04 -1.44
CA PRO A 32 13.11 -9.33 -1.34
C PRO A 32 14.62 -9.30 -1.63
N PHE A 33 15.09 -8.39 -2.49
CA PHE A 33 16.52 -8.26 -2.79
C PHE A 33 17.37 -7.90 -1.58
N THR A 34 16.89 -7.04 -0.68
CA THR A 34 17.70 -6.62 0.47
C THR A 34 18.04 -7.81 1.36
N TYR A 35 17.13 -8.79 1.45
CA TYR A 35 17.32 -10.01 2.22
C TYR A 35 18.11 -11.07 1.47
N ASN A 36 17.87 -11.25 0.17
CA ASN A 36 18.61 -12.22 -0.64
C ASN A 36 20.09 -11.86 -0.77
N SER A 37 20.41 -10.57 -0.69
CA SER A 37 21.78 -10.05 -0.71
C SER A 37 22.28 -9.60 0.67
N SER A 38 21.58 -9.97 1.75
CA SER A 38 21.97 -9.56 3.10
C SER A 38 23.16 -10.36 3.62
N PRO A 39 24.21 -9.73 4.17
CA PRO A 39 25.25 -10.43 4.94
C PRO A 39 24.78 -10.80 6.35
N GLY A 40 23.51 -10.56 6.70
CA GLY A 40 22.93 -10.89 8.00
C GLY A 40 23.27 -9.90 9.12
N ILE A 41 24.00 -8.82 8.83
CA ILE A 41 24.32 -7.70 9.72
C ILE A 41 24.35 -6.40 8.90
N ILE A 42 24.31 -5.24 9.56
CA ILE A 42 24.52 -3.96 8.86
C ILE A 42 26.01 -3.87 8.48
N PRO A 43 26.36 -3.66 7.20
CA PRO A 43 27.75 -3.44 6.80
C PRO A 43 28.36 -2.23 7.51
N GLU A 44 29.61 -2.34 7.96
CA GLU A 44 30.29 -1.33 8.79
C GLU A 44 30.30 0.05 8.13
N GLU A 45 30.65 0.12 6.85
CA GLU A 45 30.68 1.39 6.09
C GLU A 45 29.30 2.05 6.03
N LEU A 46 28.24 1.25 5.80
CA LEU A 46 26.87 1.77 5.74
C LEU A 46 26.41 2.24 7.12
N ALA A 47 26.76 1.51 8.19
CA ALA A 47 26.48 1.92 9.56
C ALA A 47 27.19 3.24 9.91
N ALA A 48 28.44 3.43 9.45
CA ALA A 48 29.17 4.68 9.64
C ALA A 48 28.51 5.86 8.91
N MET A 49 28.03 5.65 7.67
CA MET A 49 27.28 6.66 6.92
C MET A 49 25.95 7.02 7.61
N ASP A 50 25.21 6.01 8.06
CA ASP A 50 23.94 6.19 8.78
C ASP A 50 24.13 7.03 10.06
N ALA A 51 25.12 6.68 10.88
CA ALA A 51 25.44 7.38 12.11
C ALA A 51 25.93 8.82 11.86
N LYS A 52 26.72 9.04 10.81
CA LYS A 52 27.26 10.36 10.47
C LYS A 52 26.17 11.33 9.98
N PHE A 53 25.23 10.86 9.16
CA PHE A 53 24.26 11.71 8.49
C PHE A 53 22.84 11.63 9.07
N GLY A 54 22.58 10.73 10.02
CA GLY A 54 21.27 10.57 10.65
C GLY A 54 20.20 10.17 9.64
N LEU A 55 20.45 9.10 8.89
CA LEU A 55 19.64 8.75 7.71
C LEU A 55 18.26 8.14 8.03
N GLU A 56 17.94 7.91 9.32
CA GLU A 56 16.72 7.21 9.77
C GLU A 56 15.44 7.73 9.11
N LYS A 57 15.31 9.05 8.98
CA LYS A 57 14.13 9.71 8.38
C LYS A 57 13.92 9.38 6.88
N TYR A 58 14.96 8.93 6.18
CA TYR A 58 14.92 8.58 4.75
C TYR A 58 14.63 7.11 4.48
N TYR A 59 14.49 6.28 5.51
CA TYR A 59 14.15 4.87 5.32
C TYR A 59 12.65 4.61 5.23
N HIS A 60 11.81 5.62 5.44
CA HIS A 60 10.35 5.48 5.42
C HIS A 60 9.89 4.31 6.29
N ASP A 61 10.25 4.34 7.57
CA ASP A 61 9.98 3.30 8.60
C ASP A 61 10.74 1.95 8.42
N ARG A 62 11.49 1.75 7.33
CA ARG A 62 12.32 0.56 7.09
C ARG A 62 13.67 0.69 7.78
N LYS A 63 13.67 0.69 9.12
CA LYS A 63 14.88 0.80 9.94
C LYS A 63 16.03 0.01 9.33
N LEU A 64 17.22 0.61 9.27
CA LEU A 64 18.36 0.06 8.56
C LEU A 64 18.64 -1.40 8.92
N VAL A 65 18.67 -1.72 10.23
CA VAL A 65 18.84 -3.09 10.74
C VAL A 65 17.82 -4.06 10.14
N HIS A 66 16.56 -3.65 9.98
CA HIS A 66 15.50 -4.51 9.47
C HIS A 66 15.63 -4.81 7.98
N GLN A 67 16.39 -4.02 7.22
CA GLN A 67 16.65 -4.30 5.81
C GLN A 67 17.61 -5.48 5.62
N PHE A 68 18.45 -5.75 6.63
CA PHE A 68 19.41 -6.87 6.65
C PHE A 68 18.97 -8.03 7.54
N GLN A 69 18.17 -7.73 8.58
CA GLN A 69 17.67 -8.70 9.54
C GLN A 69 16.19 -8.44 9.83
N MET A 70 15.29 -9.19 9.18
CA MET A 70 13.84 -9.04 9.42
C MET A 70 13.48 -9.12 10.90
N ILE A 71 14.13 -10.04 11.63
CA ILE A 71 14.05 -10.23 13.08
C ILE A 71 15.50 -10.28 13.56
N ALA A 72 15.91 -9.32 14.39
CA ALA A 72 17.26 -9.18 14.91
C ALA A 72 17.54 -10.24 16.00
N PRO A 73 18.81 -10.54 16.33
CA PRO A 73 19.14 -11.58 17.29
C PRO A 73 18.68 -11.31 18.74
N ASP A 74 18.56 -10.04 19.10
CA ASP A 74 18.11 -9.54 20.40
C ASP A 74 16.58 -9.44 20.54
N ASP A 75 15.86 -9.65 19.44
CA ASP A 75 14.41 -9.65 19.43
C ASP A 75 13.81 -10.89 20.13
N PRO A 76 12.60 -10.78 20.69
CA PRO A 76 11.85 -11.95 21.17
C PRO A 76 11.69 -13.01 20.08
N GLN A 77 11.93 -14.28 20.44
CA GLN A 77 11.79 -15.39 19.50
C GLN A 77 10.38 -15.43 18.87
N PRO A 78 10.29 -15.52 17.53
CA PRO A 78 9.00 -15.52 16.85
C PRO A 78 8.26 -16.83 17.09
N GLN A 79 6.97 -16.72 17.41
CA GLN A 79 6.05 -17.86 17.47
C GLN A 79 5.35 -18.11 16.13
N LEU A 80 5.17 -17.04 15.35
CA LEU A 80 4.58 -17.03 14.03
C LEU A 80 5.13 -15.82 13.27
N ILE A 81 5.43 -16.01 12.00
CA ILE A 81 5.77 -14.92 11.07
C ILE A 81 4.66 -14.83 10.03
N VAL A 82 4.01 -13.67 9.95
CA VAL A 82 2.98 -13.34 8.97
C VAL A 82 3.55 -12.30 8.03
N MET A 83 3.50 -12.58 6.73
CA MET A 83 3.99 -11.67 5.70
C MET A 83 2.93 -11.49 4.62
N ASN A 84 2.98 -10.38 3.88
CA ASN A 84 2.27 -10.28 2.61
C ASN A 84 3.25 -10.25 1.45
N LEU A 85 2.75 -10.50 0.24
CA LEU A 85 3.46 -10.13 -0.97
C LEU A 85 3.51 -8.58 -1.03
N PHE A 86 4.52 -7.94 -0.47
CA PHE A 86 4.62 -6.47 -0.42
C PHE A 86 5.19 -5.89 -1.73
N HIS A 87 4.87 -4.63 -2.03
CA HIS A 87 5.48 -3.90 -3.16
C HIS A 87 6.93 -3.54 -2.84
N GLU A 88 7.81 -3.60 -3.85
CA GLU A 88 9.23 -3.29 -3.68
C GLU A 88 9.48 -1.78 -3.74
N ASN A 89 10.29 -1.28 -2.82
CA ASN A 89 10.76 0.10 -2.88
C ASN A 89 11.73 0.31 -4.03
N SER A 90 11.68 1.52 -4.58
CA SER A 90 12.59 1.98 -5.63
C SER A 90 13.00 3.43 -5.36
N PRO A 91 14.27 3.81 -5.58
CA PRO A 91 15.35 2.95 -6.05
C PRO A 91 15.95 2.04 -4.96
N LEU A 92 16.51 0.90 -5.36
CA LEU A 92 17.38 0.07 -4.53
C LEU A 92 18.83 0.31 -4.94
N PHE A 93 19.73 0.27 -3.97
CA PHE A 93 21.16 0.48 -4.18
C PHE A 93 21.94 -0.79 -3.87
N VAL A 94 22.91 -1.12 -4.71
CA VAL A 94 23.81 -2.25 -4.53
C VAL A 94 25.24 -1.75 -4.32
N HIS A 95 25.89 -2.25 -3.28
CA HIS A 95 27.30 -1.93 -3.04
C HIS A 95 28.21 -2.61 -4.08
N GLY A 96 29.16 -1.87 -4.63
CA GLY A 96 30.00 -2.29 -5.76
C GLY A 96 30.87 -3.51 -5.44
N GLU A 97 31.43 -3.59 -4.24
CA GLU A 97 32.34 -4.68 -3.84
C GLU A 97 31.59 -5.76 -3.06
N SER A 98 31.07 -5.42 -1.89
CA SER A 98 30.36 -6.32 -0.97
C SER A 98 28.98 -6.83 -1.44
N LYS A 99 28.45 -6.29 -2.54
CA LYS A 99 27.19 -6.72 -3.21
C LYS A 99 25.90 -6.71 -2.37
N TYR A 100 25.93 -6.18 -1.15
CA TYR A 100 24.70 -6.00 -0.36
C TYR A 100 23.76 -4.98 -1.02
N ILE A 101 22.46 -5.16 -0.83
CA ILE A 101 21.42 -4.30 -1.39
C ILE A 101 20.63 -3.63 -0.27
N PHE A 102 20.35 -2.34 -0.41
CA PHE A 102 19.60 -1.54 0.57
C PHE A 102 18.74 -0.46 -0.09
N PHE A 103 17.80 0.06 0.68
CA PHE A 103 16.94 1.18 0.33
C PHE A 103 17.27 2.40 1.20
N VAL A 104 17.32 3.57 0.55
CA VAL A 104 17.31 4.89 1.17
C VAL A 104 16.62 5.86 0.21
N ASN A 105 15.80 6.79 0.71
CA ASN A 105 15.20 7.80 -0.15
C ASN A 105 16.31 8.70 -0.78
N PRO A 106 16.33 8.88 -2.12
CA PRO A 106 17.28 9.77 -2.79
C PRO A 106 17.30 11.22 -2.30
N GLU A 107 16.25 11.70 -1.62
CA GLU A 107 16.25 13.01 -0.96
C GLU A 107 17.39 13.16 0.06
N ALA A 108 17.90 12.06 0.61
CA ALA A 108 19.11 12.05 1.45
C ALA A 108 20.33 12.67 0.73
N TRP A 109 20.41 12.55 -0.59
CA TRP A 109 21.50 13.14 -1.39
C TRP A 109 21.44 14.66 -1.36
N ASN A 110 20.24 15.22 -1.45
CA ASN A 110 20.04 16.67 -1.52
C ASN A 110 20.44 17.35 -0.21
N GLU A 111 20.25 16.68 0.93
CA GLU A 111 20.60 17.22 2.24
C GLU A 111 22.06 16.93 2.63
N HIS A 112 22.70 15.92 2.03
CA HIS A 112 24.04 15.45 2.42
C HIS A 112 24.95 15.17 1.21
N PRO A 113 25.66 16.18 0.67
CA PRO A 113 26.53 16.02 -0.51
C PRO A 113 27.66 14.98 -0.35
N GLU A 114 28.20 14.83 0.86
CA GLU A 114 29.21 13.80 1.14
C GLU A 114 28.63 12.38 1.06
N PHE A 115 27.38 12.19 1.48
CA PHE A 115 26.68 10.91 1.33
C PHE A 115 26.40 10.63 -0.14
N GLU A 116 25.99 11.64 -0.91
CA GLU A 116 25.81 11.52 -2.36
C GLU A 116 27.12 11.07 -3.05
N ALA A 117 28.26 11.68 -2.70
CA ALA A 117 29.55 11.31 -3.25
C ALA A 117 29.91 9.85 -2.94
N TRP A 118 29.68 9.39 -1.71
CA TRP A 118 29.87 7.99 -1.33
C TRP A 118 28.95 7.04 -2.11
N MET A 119 27.67 7.37 -2.22
CA MET A 119 26.69 6.60 -2.99
C MET A 119 27.10 6.45 -4.46
N LYS A 120 27.53 7.54 -5.11
CA LYS A 120 27.99 7.53 -6.50
C LYS A 120 29.32 6.79 -6.70
N GLY A 121 30.21 6.86 -5.72
CA GLY A 121 31.52 6.20 -5.77
C GLY A 121 31.46 4.70 -5.49
N SER A 122 30.55 4.28 -4.61
CA SER A 122 30.57 2.92 -4.04
C SER A 122 29.34 2.09 -4.37
N CYS A 123 28.25 2.70 -4.85
CA CYS A 123 26.99 2.01 -5.10
C CYS A 123 26.48 2.18 -6.54
N GLY A 124 25.82 1.14 -7.05
CA GLY A 124 24.99 1.18 -8.25
C GLY A 124 23.50 1.15 -7.90
N MET A 125 22.65 1.41 -8.88
CA MET A 125 21.19 1.25 -8.75
C MET A 125 20.74 -0.10 -9.32
N VAL A 126 19.84 -0.77 -8.60
CA VAL A 126 19.19 -2.00 -9.06
C VAL A 126 17.73 -1.71 -9.35
N GLN A 127 17.29 -2.08 -10.55
CA GLN A 127 15.88 -2.10 -10.90
C GLN A 127 15.38 -3.53 -10.90
N ALA A 128 14.43 -3.81 -10.02
CA ALA A 128 13.77 -5.10 -9.95
C ALA A 128 12.97 -5.36 -11.22
N ARG A 129 13.17 -6.54 -11.85
CA ARG A 129 12.31 -6.97 -12.96
C ARG A 129 10.99 -7.50 -12.39
N PRO A 130 9.83 -6.93 -12.77
CA PRO A 130 8.55 -7.35 -12.21
C PRO A 130 8.28 -8.85 -12.38
N GLY A 131 8.52 -9.39 -13.57
CA GLY A 131 8.27 -10.79 -13.91
C GLY A 131 9.01 -11.84 -13.06
N SER A 132 10.09 -11.46 -12.35
CA SER A 132 10.82 -12.38 -11.46
C SER A 132 10.53 -12.16 -9.98
N TYR A 133 9.54 -11.35 -9.63
CA TYR A 133 9.17 -11.05 -8.24
C TYR A 133 8.91 -12.30 -7.40
N LEU A 134 8.05 -13.21 -7.89
CA LEU A 134 7.70 -14.43 -7.16
C LEU A 134 8.93 -15.31 -6.91
N ASN A 135 9.86 -15.41 -7.87
CA ASN A 135 11.09 -16.17 -7.67
C ASN A 135 11.99 -15.54 -6.60
N ARG A 136 12.15 -14.21 -6.60
CA ARG A 136 12.91 -13.51 -5.56
C ARG A 136 12.29 -13.65 -4.18
N TYR A 137 10.96 -13.56 -4.12
CA TYR A 137 10.22 -13.73 -2.88
C TYR A 137 10.37 -15.15 -2.33
N ARG A 138 10.34 -16.18 -3.21
CA ARG A 138 10.62 -17.57 -2.82
C ARG A 138 12.02 -17.74 -2.23
N GLU A 139 13.03 -17.16 -2.86
CA GLU A 139 14.41 -17.18 -2.34
C GLU A 139 14.50 -16.51 -0.95
N MET A 140 13.82 -15.38 -0.77
CA MET A 140 13.72 -14.70 0.52
C MET A 140 13.05 -15.58 1.58
N LEU A 141 12.00 -16.32 1.23
CA LEU A 141 11.36 -17.29 2.12
C LEU A 141 12.29 -18.45 2.49
N GLY A 142 13.13 -18.91 1.55
CA GLY A 142 14.18 -19.91 1.81
C GLY A 142 15.17 -19.40 2.86
N ASN A 143 15.71 -18.21 2.66
CA ASN A 143 16.62 -17.56 3.62
C ASN A 143 15.96 -17.37 5.00
N LEU A 144 14.67 -17.03 5.03
CA LEU A 144 13.92 -16.89 6.27
C LEU A 144 13.71 -18.24 6.97
N ARG A 145 13.39 -19.29 6.20
CA ARG A 145 13.22 -20.66 6.71
C ARG A 145 14.53 -21.20 7.29
N ASP A 146 15.65 -20.99 6.62
CA ASP A 146 16.97 -21.40 7.11
C ASP A 146 17.29 -20.77 8.47
N ARG A 147 16.93 -19.49 8.63
CA ARG A 147 17.13 -18.76 9.89
C ARG A 147 16.14 -19.19 10.99
N PHE A 148 14.90 -19.50 10.63
CA PHE A 148 13.84 -19.87 11.56
C PHE A 148 13.24 -21.24 11.22
N PRO A 149 14.00 -22.34 11.35
CA PRO A 149 13.63 -23.65 10.78
C PRO A 149 12.32 -24.23 11.33
N LYS A 150 11.93 -23.87 12.56
CA LYS A 150 10.75 -24.42 13.24
C LYS A 150 9.56 -23.47 13.29
N VAL A 151 9.73 -22.21 12.93
CA VAL A 151 8.71 -21.17 13.14
C VAL A 151 7.72 -21.20 11.97
N PRO A 152 6.41 -21.33 12.21
CA PRO A 152 5.43 -21.26 11.14
C PRO A 152 5.50 -19.92 10.40
N ILE A 153 5.31 -19.97 9.08
CA ILE A 153 5.25 -18.80 8.21
C ILE A 153 3.89 -18.77 7.53
N ILE A 154 3.18 -17.65 7.60
CA ILE A 154 1.99 -17.37 6.80
C ILE A 154 2.35 -16.31 5.76
N VAL A 155 2.06 -16.58 4.50
CA VAL A 155 2.10 -15.57 3.44
C VAL A 155 0.67 -15.25 3.01
N VAL A 156 0.26 -14.00 3.24
CA VAL A 156 -0.97 -13.43 2.72
C VAL A 156 -0.74 -13.08 1.25
N SER A 157 -1.51 -13.71 0.37
CA SER A 157 -1.45 -13.46 -1.07
C SER A 157 -1.93 -12.04 -1.39
N ARG A 158 -2.01 -11.72 -2.67
CA ARG A 158 -2.58 -10.46 -3.15
C ARG A 158 -3.90 -10.71 -3.84
N LEU A 159 -4.77 -9.70 -3.81
CA LEU A 159 -6.02 -9.75 -4.55
C LEU A 159 -5.71 -9.75 -6.05
N SER A 160 -6.36 -10.65 -6.77
CA SER A 160 -6.27 -10.77 -8.21
C SER A 160 -6.98 -9.61 -8.92
N HIS A 161 -6.61 -9.38 -10.18
CA HIS A 161 -7.13 -8.30 -11.01
C HIS A 161 -8.35 -8.78 -11.82
N TYR A 162 -9.45 -9.09 -11.13
CA TYR A 162 -10.70 -9.49 -11.77
C TYR A 162 -11.39 -8.31 -12.49
N PRO A 163 -12.06 -8.54 -13.64
CA PRO A 163 -12.77 -7.50 -14.40
C PRO A 163 -13.84 -6.72 -13.61
N ALA A 164 -14.49 -7.36 -12.64
CA ALA A 164 -15.49 -6.68 -11.81
C ALA A 164 -14.89 -5.60 -10.89
N PHE A 165 -13.56 -5.56 -10.73
CA PHE A 165 -12.86 -4.60 -9.87
C PHE A 165 -12.53 -3.28 -10.57
N GLY A 166 -13.23 -3.00 -11.67
CA GLY A 166 -12.94 -1.88 -12.56
C GLY A 166 -13.16 -0.47 -11.97
N PRO A 167 -12.74 0.59 -12.69
CA PRO A 167 -12.46 0.63 -14.14
C PRO A 167 -11.35 -0.31 -14.59
N ASP A 168 -10.16 -0.23 -14.00
CA ASP A 168 -9.12 -1.27 -14.07
C ASP A 168 -8.54 -1.50 -12.67
N PRO A 169 -8.35 -2.74 -12.19
CA PRO A 169 -7.70 -2.97 -10.90
C PRO A 169 -6.25 -2.47 -10.91
N TYR A 170 -5.87 -1.76 -9.85
CA TYR A 170 -4.55 -1.20 -9.62
C TYR A 170 -3.88 -1.86 -8.44
N SER A 171 -2.58 -2.09 -8.61
CA SER A 171 -1.71 -2.56 -7.57
C SER A 171 -0.39 -1.77 -7.54
N TYR A 172 0.14 -1.57 -6.33
CA TYR A 172 1.45 -0.98 -6.09
C TYR A 172 2.62 -1.96 -6.33
N LEU A 173 2.36 -3.27 -6.43
CA LEU A 173 3.40 -4.22 -6.84
C LEU A 173 3.48 -4.18 -8.36
N ASP A 174 4.61 -3.71 -8.85
CA ASP A 174 4.86 -3.62 -10.27
C ASP A 174 4.73 -5.00 -10.95
N GLY A 175 4.10 -5.02 -12.13
CA GLY A 175 3.80 -6.24 -12.90
C GLY A 175 2.73 -7.17 -12.32
N TRP A 176 2.08 -6.84 -11.20
CA TRP A 176 1.05 -7.71 -10.61
C TRP A 176 -0.13 -7.98 -11.57
N THR A 177 -0.49 -7.00 -12.42
CA THR A 177 -1.51 -7.11 -13.48
C THR A 177 -1.31 -8.30 -14.41
N ASP A 178 -0.06 -8.73 -14.61
CA ASP A 178 0.26 -9.91 -15.41
C ASP A 178 0.52 -11.15 -14.56
N LEU A 179 1.21 -10.98 -13.42
CA LEU A 179 1.62 -12.08 -12.55
C LEU A 179 0.46 -12.81 -11.87
N TRP A 180 -0.62 -12.11 -11.51
CA TRP A 180 -1.71 -12.69 -10.71
C TRP A 180 -2.31 -13.95 -11.35
N ARG A 181 -2.37 -14.00 -12.69
CA ARG A 181 -2.93 -15.13 -13.46
C ARG A 181 -2.17 -16.44 -13.22
N THR A 182 -0.87 -16.34 -12.95
CA THR A 182 0.01 -17.48 -12.67
C THR A 182 0.39 -17.60 -11.19
N ALA A 183 0.01 -16.64 -10.34
CA ALA A 183 0.45 -16.60 -8.96
C ALA A 183 -0.10 -17.78 -8.14
N ARG A 184 -1.38 -18.13 -8.31
CA ARG A 184 -2.02 -19.20 -7.52
C ARG A 184 -1.27 -20.54 -7.57
N PRO A 185 -0.95 -21.13 -8.74
CA PRO A 185 -0.19 -22.38 -8.77
C PRO A 185 1.22 -22.24 -8.18
N VAL A 186 1.87 -21.08 -8.34
CA VAL A 186 3.20 -20.82 -7.75
C VAL A 186 3.13 -20.76 -6.23
N LEU A 187 2.17 -20.04 -5.66
CA LEU A 187 1.97 -19.95 -4.21
C LEU A 187 1.64 -21.31 -3.59
N LYS A 188 0.81 -22.11 -4.27
CA LYS A 188 0.51 -23.48 -3.85
C LYS A 188 1.76 -24.38 -3.86
N SER A 189 2.64 -24.19 -4.85
CA SER A 189 3.92 -24.91 -4.89
C SER A 189 4.80 -24.53 -3.69
N TRP A 190 4.81 -23.25 -3.29
CA TRP A 190 5.57 -22.83 -2.10
C TRP A 190 5.08 -23.49 -0.83
N GLU A 191 3.76 -23.56 -0.62
CA GLU A 191 3.14 -24.25 0.52
C GLU A 191 3.53 -25.72 0.59
N SER A 192 3.69 -26.39 -0.56
CA SER A 192 4.13 -27.80 -0.61
C SER A 192 5.64 -28.01 -0.51
N GLU A 193 6.45 -27.03 -0.89
CA GLU A 193 7.90 -27.15 -1.02
C GLU A 193 8.69 -26.52 0.14
N ILE A 194 8.08 -25.59 0.89
CA ILE A 194 8.71 -24.92 2.03
C ILE A 194 8.01 -25.39 3.29
N ASP A 195 8.75 -26.11 4.14
CA ASP A 195 8.22 -26.64 5.39
C ASP A 195 7.52 -25.57 6.23
N ASN A 196 6.36 -25.92 6.80
CA ASN A 196 5.59 -25.08 7.72
C ASN A 196 5.29 -23.66 7.19
N LEU A 197 5.14 -23.55 5.86
CA LEU A 197 4.64 -22.35 5.18
C LEU A 197 3.17 -22.57 4.82
N ASN A 198 2.34 -21.55 5.04
CA ASN A 198 0.92 -21.58 4.72
C ASN A 198 0.54 -20.32 3.93
N ILE A 199 -0.41 -20.45 3.00
CA ILE A 199 -0.90 -19.32 2.19
C ILE A 199 -2.33 -18.92 2.62
N ILE A 200 -2.52 -17.64 2.94
CA ILE A 200 -3.86 -17.04 3.00
C ILE A 200 -4.18 -16.46 1.62
N GLU A 201 -5.16 -17.03 0.91
CA GLU A 201 -5.64 -16.60 -0.39
C GLU A 201 -6.58 -15.39 -0.23
N LEU A 202 -6.10 -14.17 -0.50
CA LEU A 202 -6.91 -12.95 -0.40
C LEU A 202 -8.16 -12.97 -1.30
N ASP A 203 -8.09 -13.62 -2.45
CA ASP A 203 -9.26 -13.79 -3.33
C ASP A 203 -10.40 -14.49 -2.60
N ARG A 204 -10.10 -15.52 -1.80
CA ARG A 204 -11.11 -16.27 -1.03
C ARG A 204 -11.65 -15.46 0.14
N ILE A 205 -10.77 -14.78 0.86
CA ILE A 205 -11.15 -13.89 1.98
C ILE A 205 -12.06 -12.77 1.49
N PHE A 206 -11.67 -12.11 0.39
CA PHE A 206 -12.47 -11.03 -0.16
C PHE A 206 -13.77 -11.54 -0.77
N ALA A 207 -13.78 -12.73 -1.36
CA ALA A 207 -15.02 -13.36 -1.83
C ALA A 207 -16.01 -13.64 -0.70
N GLY A 208 -15.55 -14.12 0.46
CA GLY A 208 -16.42 -14.31 1.63
C GLY A 208 -17.00 -13.00 2.15
N ILE A 209 -16.19 -11.94 2.21
CA ILE A 209 -16.65 -10.58 2.56
C ILE A 209 -17.69 -10.08 1.56
N TRP A 210 -17.44 -10.31 0.27
CA TRP A 210 -18.31 -9.91 -0.81
C TRP A 210 -19.65 -10.65 -0.76
N ALA A 211 -19.63 -11.97 -0.60
CA ALA A 211 -20.83 -12.81 -0.50
C ALA A 211 -21.71 -12.44 0.72
N GLY A 212 -21.08 -12.04 1.82
CA GLY A 212 -21.77 -11.57 3.02
C GLY A 212 -22.26 -10.11 2.96
N SER A 213 -22.13 -9.42 1.82
CA SER A 213 -22.47 -8.01 1.68
C SER A 213 -23.32 -7.71 0.46
N GLU A 214 -24.28 -6.78 0.59
CA GLU A 214 -24.97 -6.18 -0.56
C GLU A 214 -24.13 -5.08 -1.24
N LYS A 215 -22.90 -4.86 -0.76
CA LYS A 215 -21.99 -3.82 -1.20
C LYS A 215 -21.30 -4.23 -2.51
N LYS A 216 -21.14 -3.27 -3.43
CA LYS A 216 -20.28 -3.43 -4.61
C LYS A 216 -18.83 -3.08 -4.33
N ILE A 217 -17.97 -3.28 -5.33
CA ILE A 217 -16.52 -3.06 -5.23
C ILE A 217 -16.18 -1.65 -4.73
N GLU A 218 -16.93 -0.62 -5.12
CA GLU A 218 -16.65 0.77 -4.74
C GLU A 218 -16.82 1.02 -3.24
N ALA A 219 -17.66 0.25 -2.56
CA ALA A 219 -17.80 0.35 -1.12
C ALA A 219 -16.63 -0.30 -0.36
N HIS A 220 -15.95 -1.26 -0.99
CA HIS A 220 -14.80 -1.98 -0.43
C HIS A 220 -13.46 -1.34 -0.83
N CYS A 221 -13.36 -0.85 -2.05
CA CYS A 221 -12.16 -0.33 -2.69
C CYS A 221 -12.49 1.03 -3.36
N PRO A 222 -12.80 2.10 -2.59
CA PRO A 222 -13.34 3.34 -3.17
C PRO A 222 -12.29 4.18 -3.92
N PHE A 223 -11.01 3.97 -3.64
CA PHE A 223 -9.95 4.85 -4.11
C PHE A 223 -9.57 4.58 -5.57
N LEU A 224 -9.34 5.65 -6.32
CA LEU A 224 -8.90 5.60 -7.70
C LEU A 224 -7.48 6.18 -7.86
N LYS A 225 -6.75 5.64 -8.83
CA LYS A 225 -5.49 6.13 -9.38
C LYS A 225 -5.74 6.62 -10.78
N PHE A 226 -4.99 7.64 -11.19
CA PHE A 226 -5.17 8.26 -12.50
C PHE A 226 -3.84 8.38 -13.22
N LYS A 227 -3.85 8.06 -14.51
CA LYS A 227 -2.86 8.54 -15.49
C LYS A 227 -3.56 9.59 -16.34
N ILE A 228 -2.95 10.76 -16.42
CA ILE A 228 -3.48 11.91 -17.15
C ILE A 228 -2.53 12.20 -18.32
N THR A 229 -3.09 12.41 -19.50
CA THR A 229 -2.38 12.95 -20.66
C THR A 229 -2.78 14.41 -20.84
N GLU A 230 -1.80 15.29 -21.00
CA GLU A 230 -2.02 16.73 -21.14
C GLU A 230 -1.35 17.27 -22.39
N GLU A 231 -2.07 18.11 -23.12
CA GLU A 231 -1.59 18.85 -24.27
C GLU A 231 -2.05 20.31 -24.15
N ASN A 232 -1.14 21.27 -24.34
CA ASN A 232 -1.45 22.71 -24.27
C ASN A 232 -2.18 23.14 -22.97
N ASN A 233 -1.77 22.59 -21.82
CA ASN A 233 -2.40 22.82 -20.51
C ASN A 233 -3.88 22.35 -20.41
N SER A 234 -4.30 21.44 -21.29
CA SER A 234 -5.61 20.79 -21.25
C SER A 234 -5.45 19.28 -21.10
N ILE A 235 -6.32 18.65 -20.31
CA ILE A 235 -6.36 17.19 -20.18
C ILE A 235 -7.02 16.60 -21.42
N THR A 236 -6.25 15.85 -22.21
CA THR A 236 -6.71 15.17 -23.42
C THR A 236 -6.97 13.68 -23.21
N GLY A 237 -6.49 13.11 -22.10
CA GLY A 237 -6.70 11.72 -21.76
C GLY A 237 -6.75 11.48 -20.25
N LEU A 238 -7.67 10.63 -19.82
CA LEU A 238 -7.78 10.18 -18.45
C LEU A 238 -7.93 8.66 -18.43
N HIS A 239 -7.02 7.98 -17.75
CA HIS A 239 -7.13 6.55 -17.47
C HIS A 239 -7.22 6.37 -15.95
N ALA A 240 -8.34 5.80 -15.50
CA ALA A 240 -8.62 5.54 -14.09
C ALA A 240 -8.40 4.07 -13.76
N SER A 241 -7.84 3.79 -12.59
CA SER A 241 -7.65 2.44 -12.06
C SER A 241 -8.02 2.39 -10.58
N ARG A 242 -8.64 1.31 -10.09
CA ARG A 242 -9.11 1.14 -8.72
C ARG A 242 -8.05 0.53 -7.83
N ASP A 243 -7.74 1.18 -6.73
CA ASP A 243 -6.82 0.64 -5.71
C ASP A 243 -7.46 -0.56 -4.99
N VAL A 244 -6.98 -1.78 -5.29
CA VAL A 244 -7.50 -3.01 -4.68
C VAL A 244 -6.69 -3.48 -3.47
N GLU A 245 -5.81 -2.63 -2.93
CA GLU A 245 -4.97 -2.96 -1.78
C GLU A 245 -5.50 -2.36 -0.47
N HIS A 246 -6.30 -1.30 -0.55
CA HIS A 246 -6.87 -0.61 0.60
C HIS A 246 -8.32 -1.05 0.84
N ILE A 247 -8.50 -2.18 1.54
CA ILE A 247 -9.81 -2.80 1.82
C ILE A 247 -10.05 -2.87 3.33
N GLY A 248 -10.73 -1.87 3.89
CA GLY A 248 -10.92 -1.73 5.34
C GLY A 248 -11.64 -2.91 6.00
N SER A 249 -12.57 -3.56 5.29
CA SER A 249 -13.30 -4.73 5.79
C SER A 249 -12.47 -6.01 5.86
N MET A 250 -11.27 -6.02 5.30
CA MET A 250 -10.46 -7.23 5.17
C MET A 250 -9.72 -7.61 6.46
N TRP A 251 -9.30 -6.62 7.24
CA TRP A 251 -8.41 -6.84 8.39
C TRP A 251 -9.01 -7.69 9.52
N PRO A 252 -10.28 -7.50 9.93
CA PRO A 252 -10.88 -8.36 10.95
C PRO A 252 -10.99 -9.83 10.50
N VAL A 253 -11.33 -10.08 9.24
CA VAL A 253 -11.46 -11.45 8.71
C VAL A 253 -10.10 -12.13 8.63
N LEU A 254 -9.08 -11.42 8.13
CA LEU A 254 -7.71 -11.93 8.10
C LEU A 254 -7.15 -12.20 9.50
N ALA A 255 -7.44 -11.33 10.48
CA ALA A 255 -7.03 -11.54 11.86
C ALA A 255 -7.65 -12.83 12.42
N GLY A 256 -8.93 -13.08 12.13
CA GLY A 256 -9.61 -14.34 12.47
C GLY A 256 -8.93 -15.57 11.85
N LYS A 257 -8.44 -15.50 10.61
CA LYS A 257 -7.67 -16.60 9.99
C LYS A 257 -6.32 -16.84 10.65
N VAL A 258 -5.62 -15.77 11.04
CA VAL A 258 -4.36 -15.89 11.80
C VAL A 258 -4.62 -16.51 13.19
N GLU A 259 -5.68 -16.08 13.86
CA GLU A 259 -6.09 -16.65 15.15
C GLU A 259 -6.50 -18.13 15.02
N GLN A 260 -7.27 -18.48 13.99
CA GLN A 260 -7.60 -19.86 13.68
C GLN A 260 -6.33 -20.70 13.49
N PHE A 261 -5.38 -20.22 12.69
CA PHE A 261 -4.12 -20.89 12.47
C PHE A 261 -3.35 -21.11 13.77
N LEU A 262 -3.31 -20.12 14.67
CA LEU A 262 -2.65 -20.25 15.97
C LEU A 262 -3.29 -21.33 16.86
N LYS A 263 -4.60 -21.54 16.76
CA LYS A 263 -5.34 -22.53 17.56
C LYS A 263 -5.30 -23.93 16.95
N GLU A 264 -5.41 -24.02 15.63
CA GLU A 264 -5.67 -25.27 14.90
C GLU A 264 -4.50 -25.75 14.06
N GLY A 265 -3.49 -24.90 13.84
CA GLY A 265 -2.31 -25.20 13.01
C GLY A 265 -2.60 -25.23 11.51
N ARG A 266 -3.76 -24.73 11.06
CA ARG A 266 -4.18 -24.73 9.65
C ARG A 266 -5.11 -23.56 9.34
N ILE A 267 -5.17 -23.20 8.07
CA ILE A 267 -6.11 -22.22 7.53
C ILE A 267 -7.26 -22.98 6.89
N GLU A 268 -8.49 -22.72 7.33
CA GLU A 268 -9.68 -23.24 6.66
C GLU A 268 -10.46 -22.09 6.02
N TYR A 269 -11.26 -22.43 5.03
CA TYR A 269 -12.13 -21.48 4.36
C TYR A 269 -13.57 -21.97 4.41
N SER A 270 -14.52 -21.05 4.62
CA SER A 270 -15.94 -21.35 4.61
C SER A 270 -16.46 -21.62 3.19
N GLU A 271 -17.72 -22.06 3.10
CA GLU A 271 -18.40 -22.31 1.82
C GLU A 271 -18.59 -21.01 1.02
N GLU A 272 -18.72 -19.87 1.70
CA GLU A 272 -18.88 -18.54 1.10
C GLU A 272 -17.54 -17.92 0.67
N GLU A 273 -16.40 -18.40 1.19
CA GLU A 273 -15.07 -17.95 0.80
C GLU A 273 -14.63 -18.61 -0.53
N VAL A 274 -15.43 -18.40 -1.57
CA VAL A 274 -15.24 -18.93 -2.93
C VAL A 274 -15.41 -17.79 -3.92
N VAL A 275 -14.43 -17.62 -4.81
CA VAL A 275 -14.45 -16.58 -5.86
C VAL A 275 -15.72 -16.74 -6.71
N PRO A 276 -16.62 -15.74 -6.74
CA PRO A 276 -17.87 -15.85 -7.47
C PRO A 276 -17.68 -15.59 -8.98
N ASP A 277 -18.47 -16.26 -9.82
CA ASP A 277 -18.42 -16.09 -11.29
C ASP A 277 -18.69 -14.65 -11.73
N GLU A 278 -19.40 -13.86 -10.92
CA GLU A 278 -19.67 -12.45 -11.21
C GLU A 278 -18.40 -11.60 -11.28
N TRP A 279 -17.32 -12.00 -10.61
CA TRP A 279 -16.04 -11.29 -10.70
C TRP A 279 -15.43 -11.34 -12.10
N LEU A 280 -15.80 -12.34 -12.90
CA LEU A 280 -15.39 -12.46 -14.31
C LEU A 280 -16.19 -11.54 -15.25
N ARG A 281 -17.28 -10.93 -14.77
CA ARG A 281 -18.10 -10.02 -15.57
C ARG A 281 -17.49 -8.61 -15.58
N PRO A 282 -17.67 -7.84 -16.67
CA PRO A 282 -17.22 -6.45 -16.71
C PRO A 282 -17.83 -5.63 -15.57
N TRP A 283 -17.01 -4.78 -14.95
CA TRP A 283 -17.44 -3.85 -13.91
C TRP A 283 -18.64 -3.01 -14.31
N GLN A 284 -19.59 -2.87 -13.40
CA GLN A 284 -20.78 -2.04 -13.53
C GLN A 284 -20.75 -0.95 -12.47
N PRO A 285 -20.41 0.31 -12.82
CA PRO A 285 -20.27 1.38 -11.86
C PRO A 285 -21.55 1.62 -11.06
N GLU A 286 -21.40 1.88 -9.78
CA GLU A 286 -22.47 2.44 -8.97
C GLU A 286 -22.75 3.90 -9.36
N LYS A 287 -24.04 4.21 -9.55
CA LYS A 287 -24.50 5.58 -9.78
C LYS A 287 -25.29 6.04 -8.58
N PHE A 288 -25.03 7.27 -8.15
CA PHE A 288 -25.69 7.85 -6.98
C PHE A 288 -26.42 9.13 -7.36
N PRO A 289 -27.64 9.35 -6.84
CA PRO A 289 -28.26 10.66 -6.89
C PRO A 289 -27.47 11.65 -6.02
N GLU A 290 -27.62 12.95 -6.30
CA GLU A 290 -26.88 14.02 -5.62
C GLU A 290 -27.06 14.01 -4.10
N ASP A 291 -28.28 13.80 -3.61
CA ASP A 291 -28.56 13.72 -2.17
C ASP A 291 -27.74 12.63 -1.47
N LYS A 292 -27.50 11.50 -2.15
CA LYS A 292 -26.68 10.41 -1.61
C LYS A 292 -25.19 10.76 -1.63
N LEU A 293 -24.74 11.52 -2.62
CA LEU A 293 -23.36 12.03 -2.65
C LEU A 293 -23.12 12.98 -1.49
N ILE A 294 -24.05 13.89 -1.21
CA ILE A 294 -23.99 14.80 -0.06
C ILE A 294 -23.93 14.01 1.25
N GLU A 295 -24.81 13.02 1.43
CA GLU A 295 -24.81 12.16 2.62
C GLU A 295 -23.43 11.48 2.83
N MET A 296 -22.86 10.91 1.76
CA MET A 296 -21.57 10.23 1.84
C MET A 296 -20.41 11.18 2.11
N LEU A 297 -20.38 12.37 1.51
CA LEU A 297 -19.35 13.38 1.72
C LEU A 297 -19.41 13.97 3.14
N SER A 298 -20.60 14.21 3.67
CA SER A 298 -20.82 14.77 5.01
C SER A 298 -20.70 13.75 6.15
N SER A 299 -20.49 12.46 5.85
CA SER A 299 -20.46 11.39 6.84
C SER A 299 -19.26 11.41 7.80
N GLY A 300 -18.17 12.09 7.43
CA GLY A 300 -16.87 11.97 8.10
C GLY A 300 -16.18 10.61 7.92
N ALA A 301 -16.81 9.67 7.20
CA ALA A 301 -16.26 8.34 6.95
C ALA A 301 -15.39 8.34 5.68
N ASN A 302 -14.11 8.03 5.83
CA ASN A 302 -13.13 8.08 4.74
C ASN A 302 -13.55 7.30 3.50
N TYR A 303 -14.05 6.07 3.66
CA TYR A 303 -14.44 5.23 2.52
C TYR A 303 -15.70 5.73 1.81
N GLN A 304 -16.65 6.32 2.55
CA GLN A 304 -17.84 6.90 1.95
C GLN A 304 -17.50 8.18 1.18
N CYS A 305 -16.67 9.05 1.77
CA CYS A 305 -16.17 10.24 1.11
C CYS A 305 -15.39 9.88 -0.18
N ALA A 306 -14.45 8.94 -0.11
CA ALA A 306 -13.70 8.48 -1.28
C ALA A 306 -14.60 7.88 -2.37
N ARG A 307 -15.62 7.11 -2.00
CA ARG A 307 -16.61 6.54 -2.95
C ARG A 307 -17.42 7.64 -3.63
N ALA A 308 -17.83 8.66 -2.88
CA ALA A 308 -18.53 9.82 -3.44
C ALA A 308 -17.66 10.58 -4.44
N VAL A 309 -16.41 10.91 -4.06
CA VAL A 309 -15.44 11.57 -4.97
C VAL A 309 -15.16 10.70 -6.19
N GLY A 310 -15.05 9.38 -6.02
CA GLY A 310 -14.87 8.44 -7.13
C GLY A 310 -16.01 8.49 -8.15
N SER A 311 -17.24 8.74 -7.71
CA SER A 311 -18.40 8.85 -8.59
C SER A 311 -18.35 10.07 -9.52
N PHE A 312 -17.64 11.14 -9.15
CA PHE A 312 -17.51 12.33 -10.00
C PHE A 312 -16.80 12.01 -11.33
N PHE A 313 -15.98 10.97 -11.35
CA PHE A 313 -15.26 10.52 -12.54
C PHE A 313 -16.11 9.64 -13.48
N LEU A 314 -17.33 9.27 -13.07
CA LEU A 314 -18.26 8.52 -13.91
C LEU A 314 -19.04 9.41 -14.88
N ASP A 315 -19.18 10.69 -14.54
CA ASP A 315 -19.80 11.71 -15.37
C ASP A 315 -18.98 13.00 -15.32
N LEU A 316 -17.95 13.06 -16.16
CA LEU A 316 -17.14 14.26 -16.32
C LEU A 316 -17.86 15.39 -17.07
N GLY A 317 -19.10 15.20 -17.53
CA GLY A 317 -19.92 16.27 -18.11
C GLY A 317 -20.51 17.23 -17.07
N LYS A 318 -20.50 16.84 -15.79
CA LYS A 318 -20.98 17.64 -14.66
C LYS A 318 -19.83 18.01 -13.72
N ASP A 319 -19.75 19.29 -13.38
CA ASP A 319 -18.86 19.78 -12.32
C ASP A 319 -19.53 19.62 -10.95
N TYR A 320 -18.90 18.83 -10.07
CA TYR A 320 -19.34 18.52 -8.71
C TYR A 320 -18.57 19.31 -7.64
N THR A 321 -17.75 20.30 -8.03
CA THR A 321 -16.95 21.12 -7.12
C THR A 321 -17.79 21.77 -6.01
N GLU A 322 -19.00 22.22 -6.33
CA GLU A 322 -19.92 22.80 -5.35
C GLU A 322 -20.28 21.81 -4.22
N LEU A 323 -20.46 20.52 -4.55
CA LEU A 323 -20.72 19.50 -3.52
C LEU A 323 -19.53 19.35 -2.58
N LEU A 324 -18.32 19.24 -3.13
CA LEU A 324 -17.08 19.16 -2.33
C LEU A 324 -16.95 20.34 -1.38
N SER A 325 -17.15 21.55 -1.91
CA SER A 325 -17.01 22.79 -1.15
C SER A 325 -18.02 22.87 0.00
N ARG A 326 -19.29 22.52 -0.26
CA ARG A 326 -20.35 22.48 0.76
C ARG A 326 -20.09 21.49 1.89
N THR A 327 -19.28 20.46 1.67
CA THR A 327 -18.97 19.41 2.64
C THR A 327 -17.53 19.44 3.12
N ALA A 328 -16.81 20.55 2.91
CA ALA A 328 -15.37 20.62 3.15
C ALA A 328 -14.96 20.27 4.59
N GLU A 329 -15.73 20.74 5.58
CA GLU A 329 -15.43 20.52 7.00
C GLU A 329 -15.52 19.05 7.44
N PHE A 330 -16.26 18.22 6.69
CA PHE A 330 -16.46 16.80 6.97
C PHE A 330 -15.46 15.91 6.22
N THR A 331 -14.70 16.46 5.28
CA THR A 331 -13.81 15.67 4.43
C THR A 331 -12.64 15.11 5.26
N PRO A 332 -12.47 13.78 5.34
CA PRO A 332 -11.39 13.21 6.15
C PRO A 332 -10.01 13.46 5.53
N VAL A 333 -8.97 13.61 6.37
CA VAL A 333 -7.58 13.70 5.91
C VAL A 333 -7.14 12.34 5.36
N CYS A 334 -7.10 12.21 4.03
CA CYS A 334 -6.74 10.98 3.35
C CYS A 334 -5.93 11.26 2.07
N HIS A 335 -4.73 10.69 2.00
CA HIS A 335 -3.81 10.85 0.87
C HIS A 335 -4.44 10.42 -0.47
N ASN A 336 -5.18 9.31 -0.47
CA ASN A 336 -5.77 8.76 -1.68
C ASN A 336 -6.94 9.62 -2.16
N THR A 337 -7.82 10.07 -1.27
CA THR A 337 -8.91 11.00 -1.61
C THR A 337 -8.35 12.35 -2.08
N LEU A 338 -7.30 12.87 -1.45
CA LEU A 338 -6.64 14.10 -1.89
C LEU A 338 -6.09 13.99 -3.32
N HIS A 339 -5.49 12.85 -3.68
CA HIS A 339 -5.05 12.62 -5.07
C HIS A 339 -6.22 12.66 -6.05
N MET A 340 -7.34 12.04 -5.70
CA MET A 340 -8.55 12.08 -6.54
C MET A 340 -9.05 13.52 -6.69
N ILE A 341 -9.15 14.29 -5.61
CA ILE A 341 -9.56 15.71 -5.65
C ILE A 341 -8.57 16.54 -6.47
N LYS A 342 -7.26 16.33 -6.32
CA LYS A 342 -6.22 16.99 -7.13
C LYS A 342 -6.35 16.69 -8.62
N THR A 343 -6.62 15.43 -8.97
CA THR A 343 -6.89 15.06 -10.37
C THR A 343 -8.17 15.73 -10.86
N TYR A 344 -9.23 15.72 -10.06
CA TYR A 344 -10.51 16.34 -10.42
C TYR A 344 -10.36 17.85 -10.64
N SER A 345 -9.60 18.55 -9.79
CA SER A 345 -9.37 20.00 -9.90
C SER A 345 -8.62 20.40 -11.17
N ARG A 346 -7.86 19.48 -11.77
CA ARG A 346 -7.19 19.71 -13.06
C ARG A 346 -8.16 19.57 -14.24
N ILE A 347 -9.18 18.72 -14.10
CA ILE A 347 -10.25 18.57 -15.09
C ILE A 347 -11.21 19.75 -15.00
N TRP A 348 -11.59 20.13 -13.78
CA TRP A 348 -12.48 21.24 -13.48
C TRP A 348 -11.76 22.30 -12.63
N PRO A 349 -11.05 23.25 -13.27
CA PRO A 349 -10.39 24.36 -12.58
C PRO A 349 -11.43 25.38 -12.08
N ASN A 350 -12.15 25.03 -11.02
CA ASN A 350 -13.22 25.84 -10.45
C ASN A 350 -12.74 26.54 -9.17
N PRO A 351 -12.73 27.90 -9.12
CA PRO A 351 -12.28 28.67 -7.96
C PRO A 351 -13.01 28.35 -6.64
N VAL A 352 -14.23 27.81 -6.72
CA VAL A 352 -14.99 27.37 -5.53
C VAL A 352 -14.24 26.32 -4.71
N LEU A 353 -13.39 25.50 -5.36
CA LEU A 353 -12.58 24.51 -4.67
C LEU A 353 -11.51 25.13 -3.74
N ALA A 354 -11.14 26.40 -3.94
CA ALA A 354 -10.23 27.09 -3.03
C ALA A 354 -10.81 27.16 -1.60
N HIS A 355 -12.13 27.28 -1.45
CA HIS A 355 -12.78 27.20 -0.14
C HIS A 355 -12.55 25.85 0.53
N TRP A 356 -12.71 24.76 -0.22
CA TRP A 356 -12.41 23.41 0.27
C TRP A 356 -10.96 23.30 0.72
N CYS A 357 -10.00 23.80 -0.06
CA CYS A 357 -8.58 23.80 0.31
C CYS A 357 -8.30 24.52 1.63
N GLN A 358 -8.91 25.69 1.84
CA GLN A 358 -8.74 26.49 3.05
C GLN A 358 -9.29 25.79 4.29
N VAL A 359 -10.49 25.22 4.20
CA VAL A 359 -11.10 24.47 5.30
C VAL A 359 -10.31 23.20 5.59
N HIS A 360 -9.96 22.43 4.56
CA HIS A 360 -9.28 21.14 4.69
C HIS A 360 -7.83 21.30 5.23
N ARG A 361 -7.18 22.43 4.94
CA ARG A 361 -5.84 22.75 5.49
C ARG A 361 -5.84 22.74 7.01
N ASN A 362 -6.89 23.27 7.65
CA ASN A 362 -6.99 23.29 9.11
C ASN A 362 -7.06 21.87 9.68
N ALA A 363 -7.89 21.01 9.07
CA ALA A 363 -7.99 19.60 9.45
C ALA A 363 -6.65 18.85 9.25
N ALA A 364 -5.95 19.12 8.15
CA ALA A 364 -4.65 18.51 7.84
C ALA A 364 -3.56 18.91 8.83
N VAL A 365 -3.50 20.17 9.25
CA VAL A 365 -2.54 20.67 10.26
C VAL A 365 -2.77 20.01 11.62
N SER A 366 -4.02 19.77 12.00
CA SER A 366 -4.37 19.09 13.26
C SER A 366 -4.18 17.57 13.22
N PHE A 367 -3.95 16.98 12.04
CA PHE A 367 -3.80 15.53 11.88
C PHE A 367 -2.35 15.07 12.09
N THR A 368 -2.08 14.38 13.20
CA THR A 368 -0.72 14.01 13.63
C THR A 368 -0.35 12.54 13.43
N ALA A 369 -1.30 11.69 13.04
CA ALA A 369 -1.13 10.23 13.07
C ALA A 369 -0.08 9.68 12.07
N ASN A 370 0.30 10.43 11.03
CA ASN A 370 1.23 9.98 9.98
C ASN A 370 2.61 10.69 10.02
N GLY A 371 2.88 11.49 11.06
CA GLY A 371 4.17 12.17 11.24
C GLY A 371 4.37 13.44 10.39
N PRO A 372 5.46 14.18 10.67
CA PRO A 372 5.64 15.55 10.16
C PRO A 372 5.95 15.65 8.67
N LEU A 373 6.69 14.70 8.08
CA LEU A 373 6.96 14.68 6.63
C LEU A 373 5.68 14.48 5.84
N TYR A 374 4.82 13.55 6.28
CA TYR A 374 3.52 13.32 5.67
C TYR A 374 2.65 14.58 5.73
N THR A 375 2.55 15.23 6.89
CA THR A 375 1.75 16.45 7.05
C THR A 375 2.26 17.57 6.13
N LYS A 376 3.58 17.76 6.03
CA LYS A 376 4.20 18.75 5.13
C LYS A 376 3.85 18.47 3.66
N ASP A 377 4.01 17.23 3.20
CA ASP A 377 3.69 16.84 1.82
C ASP A 377 2.19 16.96 1.52
N TYR A 378 1.34 16.62 2.49
CA TYR A 378 -0.10 16.75 2.37
C TYR A 378 -0.51 18.21 2.20
N ILE A 379 0.00 19.10 3.06
CA ILE A 379 -0.27 20.55 2.97
C ILE A 379 0.24 21.12 1.66
N LYS A 380 1.46 20.78 1.24
CA LYS A 380 2.02 21.23 -0.05
C LYS A 380 1.09 20.90 -1.22
N ARG A 381 0.46 19.72 -1.20
CA ARG A 381 -0.50 19.33 -2.24
C ARG A 381 -1.82 20.08 -2.17
N ILE A 382 -2.31 20.41 -0.98
CA ILE A 382 -3.46 21.32 -0.84
C ILE A 382 -3.12 22.67 -1.46
N ASP A 383 -1.93 23.21 -1.17
CA ASP A 383 -1.47 24.51 -1.70
C ASP A 383 -1.27 24.49 -3.23
N GLU A 384 -0.85 23.35 -3.79
CA GLU A 384 -0.79 23.13 -5.24
C GLU A 384 -2.18 23.18 -5.87
N ILE A 385 -3.19 22.53 -5.26
CA ILE A 385 -4.58 22.56 -5.74
C ILE A 385 -5.13 23.99 -5.70
N GLU A 386 -4.98 24.68 -4.56
CA GLU A 386 -5.52 26.03 -4.37
C GLU A 386 -4.92 27.02 -5.38
N ARG A 387 -3.59 27.00 -5.57
CA ARG A 387 -2.94 27.87 -6.56
C ARG A 387 -3.46 27.60 -7.98
N PHE A 388 -3.58 26.33 -8.35
CA PHE A 388 -4.05 25.94 -9.66
C PHE A 388 -5.48 26.43 -9.95
N VAL A 389 -6.43 26.21 -9.03
CA VAL A 389 -7.83 26.60 -9.24
C VAL A 389 -8.07 28.12 -9.15
N LEU A 390 -7.14 28.86 -8.57
CA LEU A 390 -7.14 30.34 -8.56
C LEU A 390 -6.43 30.96 -9.78
N GLY A 391 -5.87 30.15 -10.68
CA GLY A 391 -5.15 30.64 -11.86
C GLY A 391 -3.74 31.19 -11.57
N HIS A 392 -3.18 30.88 -10.39
CA HIS A 392 -1.79 31.18 -10.06
C HIS A 392 -0.91 30.02 -10.56
N GLN A 393 -0.26 30.19 -11.72
CA GLN A 393 0.70 29.21 -12.25
C GLN A 393 2.05 29.29 -11.52
#